data_AF-A0A259GYR1-F1
#
_entry.id   AF-A0A259GYR1-F1
#
_cell.length_a   1.000
_cell.length_b   1.000
_cell.length_c   1.000
_cell.angle_alpha   90.00
_cell.angle_beta   90.00
_cell.angle_gamma   90.00
#
_symmetry.space_group_name_H-M   'P 1'
#
loop_
_entity.id
_entity.type
_entity.pdbx_description
1 polymer ?
#
loop_
_entity_poly.entity_id
_entity_poly.type
_entity_poly.pdbx_seq_one_letter_code
_entity_poly.pdbx_strand_id
1 'polypeptide(L)'
;GTRVLAGPGTFTLNGAVNRDGGGATALASMMARGGGARTRTGAVRGATAAPVVAAPTAPENVWHIDVSKGGTYCVADPAALVLWRPDKTLDGTGTLLSQDGSTADVSWRAGNPLKVWPSATVPVVDGQTYTFSSPVGGPVKIRTMVLATVPTDEVEIAGTMAEKGCTAQLDLLANLASATQAGG
;
A
#
# COMPACT_ATOMS: atom_id res chain seq x y z
N GLY A 1 3.36 23.30 28.78
CA GLY A 1 4.14 23.64 29.98
C GLY A 1 5.44 22.87 29.95
N THR A 2 6.56 23.56 29.77
CA THR A 2 7.90 22.95 29.70
C THR A 2 8.48 22.86 31.11
N ARG A 3 8.78 21.64 31.57
CA ARG A 3 9.52 21.43 32.82
C ARG A 3 11.00 21.31 32.50
N VAL A 4 11.80 22.19 33.11
CA VAL A 4 13.26 22.13 33.08
C VAL A 4 13.71 21.39 34.35
N LEU A 5 14.48 20.31 34.17
CA LEU A 5 15.13 19.60 35.26
C LEU A 5 16.50 20.22 35.47
N ALA A 6 16.73 20.80 36.66
CA ALA A 6 18.03 21.31 37.08
C ALA A 6 18.59 20.41 38.19
N GLY A 7 19.76 19.81 37.92
CA GLY A 7 20.57 19.08 38.88
C GLY A 7 21.98 18.89 38.29
N PRO A 8 23.05 18.94 39.10
CA PRO A 8 24.42 18.77 38.62
C PRO A 8 24.66 17.29 38.28
N GLY A 9 24.39 16.96 37.02
CA GLY A 9 24.71 15.69 36.37
C GLY A 9 24.84 15.95 34.88
N THR A 10 25.83 15.34 34.22
CA THR A 10 26.01 15.46 32.78
C THR A 10 24.88 14.70 32.07
N PHE A 11 23.92 15.44 31.51
CA PHE A 11 22.87 14.87 30.66
C PHE A 11 23.41 14.68 29.25
N THR A 12 23.73 13.44 28.86
CA THR A 12 23.95 13.11 27.44
C THR A 12 22.60 13.04 26.74
N LEU A 13 22.30 14.03 25.90
CA LEU A 13 21.16 14.01 24.98
C LEU A 13 21.44 13.02 23.83
N ASN A 14 21.40 11.72 24.11
CA ASN A 14 21.15 10.73 23.06
C ASN A 14 19.66 10.73 22.77
N GLY A 15 19.24 11.63 21.87
CA GLY A 15 17.89 11.68 21.33
C GLY A 15 17.56 10.48 20.45
N ALA A 16 17.65 9.26 20.99
CA ALA A 16 16.82 8.18 20.51
C ALA A 16 15.41 8.48 21.00
N VAL A 17 14.61 9.12 20.15
CA VAL A 17 13.16 9.13 20.30
C VAL A 17 12.72 7.69 20.49
N ASN A 18 12.32 7.36 21.73
CA ASN A 18 11.63 6.10 22.01
C ASN A 18 10.25 6.22 21.36
N ARG A 19 10.19 5.90 20.06
CA ARG A 19 8.93 5.68 19.36
C ARG A 19 8.43 4.35 19.87
N ASP A 20 7.55 4.38 20.86
CA ASP A 20 6.99 3.19 21.50
C ASP A 20 6.48 2.17 20.45
N GLY A 21 7.31 1.14 20.24
CA GLY A 21 7.10 -0.29 19.95
C GLY A 21 5.99 -0.85 19.06
N GLY A 22 4.99 -0.07 18.61
CA GLY A 22 3.82 -0.60 17.88
C GLY A 22 3.57 0.04 16.52
N GLY A 23 3.57 1.37 16.46
CA GLY A 23 3.23 2.12 15.24
C GLY A 23 4.30 2.04 14.15
N ALA A 24 5.58 2.12 14.53
CA ALA A 24 6.70 2.02 13.58
C ALA A 24 6.77 0.62 12.93
N THR A 25 6.52 -0.44 13.70
CA THR A 25 6.45 -1.82 13.18
C THR A 25 5.25 -2.06 12.26
N ALA A 26 4.10 -1.42 12.55
CA ALA A 26 2.93 -1.48 11.67
C ALA A 26 3.24 -0.78 10.34
N LEU A 27 3.82 0.42 10.37
CA LEU A 27 4.23 1.17 9.18
C LEU A 27 5.26 0.41 8.33
N ALA A 28 6.30 -0.14 8.97
CA ALA A 28 7.30 -0.97 8.30
C ALA A 28 6.68 -2.18 7.59
N SER A 29 5.64 -2.80 8.18
CA SER A 29 4.96 -3.95 7.55
C SER A 29 4.13 -3.57 6.32
N MET A 30 3.61 -2.34 6.27
CA MET A 30 2.84 -1.82 5.14
C MET A 30 3.76 -1.37 3.98
N MET A 31 4.98 -0.95 4.31
CA MET A 31 6.04 -0.59 3.37
C MET A 31 6.96 -1.76 3.00
N ALA A 32 6.75 -2.94 3.59
CA ALA A 32 7.52 -4.13 3.28
C ALA A 32 7.27 -4.58 1.82
N ARG A 33 8.34 -4.94 1.12
CA ARG A 33 8.33 -5.27 -0.32
C ARG A 33 7.93 -6.71 -0.61
N GLY A 34 7.65 -7.52 0.43
CA GLY A 34 7.21 -8.91 0.36
C GLY A 34 5.85 -9.09 1.03
N GLY A 35 4.88 -9.60 0.27
CA GLY A 35 3.45 -9.53 0.59
C GLY A 35 2.95 -10.49 1.68
N GLY A 36 1.81 -10.09 2.26
CA GLY A 36 0.97 -10.93 3.11
C GLY A 36 0.53 -10.18 4.35
N ALA A 37 -0.60 -9.47 4.26
CA ALA A 37 -1.43 -9.10 5.39
C ALA A 37 -1.54 -10.30 6.35
N ARG A 38 -0.78 -10.29 7.45
CA ARG A 38 -0.86 -11.36 8.44
C ARG A 38 -2.08 -11.03 9.30
N THR A 39 -3.24 -11.56 8.91
CA THR A 39 -4.46 -11.49 9.70
C THR A 39 -4.18 -12.06 11.08
N ARG A 40 -4.00 -11.18 12.07
CA ARG A 40 -3.90 -11.58 13.47
C ARG A 40 -5.30 -11.92 13.94
N THR A 41 -5.70 -13.18 13.80
CA THR A 41 -6.88 -13.71 14.48
C THR A 41 -6.53 -13.92 15.96
N GLY A 42 -6.61 -12.83 16.73
CA GLY A 42 -6.62 -12.92 18.18
C GLY A 42 -7.92 -13.56 18.67
N ALA A 43 -7.83 -14.59 19.49
CA ALA A 43 -8.98 -15.27 20.07
C ALA A 43 -9.69 -14.36 21.09
N VAL A 44 -10.77 -13.70 20.69
CA VAL A 44 -11.68 -13.04 21.64
C VAL A 44 -12.65 -14.09 22.20
N ARG A 45 -12.53 -14.42 23.49
CA ARG A 45 -13.54 -15.22 24.19
C ARG A 45 -14.73 -14.31 24.51
N GLY A 46 -15.72 -14.26 23.63
CA GLY A 46 -16.98 -13.56 23.86
C GLY A 46 -17.93 -13.74 22.69
N ALA A 47 -18.98 -14.52 22.89
CA ALA A 47 -20.02 -14.75 21.89
C ALA A 47 -20.92 -13.50 21.75
N THR A 48 -20.83 -12.81 20.62
CA THR A 48 -21.88 -11.94 20.07
C THR A 48 -21.54 -11.67 18.61
N ALA A 49 -22.45 -12.04 17.70
CA ALA A 49 -22.49 -11.78 16.26
C ALA A 49 -21.15 -11.84 15.50
N ALA A 50 -21.01 -12.78 14.55
CA ALA A 50 -19.91 -12.75 13.60
C ALA A 50 -19.81 -11.35 13.00
N PRO A 51 -18.70 -10.60 13.19
CA PRO A 51 -18.57 -9.28 12.63
C PRO A 51 -18.73 -9.44 11.12
N VAL A 52 -19.66 -8.70 10.53
CA VAL A 52 -19.69 -8.52 9.08
C VAL A 52 -18.35 -7.86 8.77
N VAL A 53 -17.38 -8.65 8.33
CA VAL A 53 -16.06 -8.13 7.97
C VAL A 53 -16.31 -7.24 6.77
N ALA A 54 -16.34 -5.93 7.00
CA ALA A 54 -16.47 -4.96 5.93
C ALA A 54 -15.36 -5.25 4.90
N ALA A 55 -15.72 -5.20 3.61
CA ALA A 55 -14.73 -5.39 2.56
C ALA A 55 -13.61 -4.35 2.74
N PRO A 56 -12.33 -4.75 2.64
CA PRO A 56 -11.23 -3.80 2.78
C PRO A 56 -11.37 -2.70 1.72
N THR A 57 -11.31 -1.45 2.15
CA THR A 57 -11.53 -0.26 1.31
C THR A 57 -10.27 0.21 0.59
N ALA A 58 -9.12 -0.41 0.91
CA ALA A 58 -7.82 -0.12 0.34
C ALA A 58 -6.85 -1.32 0.54
N PRO A 59 -5.75 -1.42 -0.23
CA PRO A 59 -4.73 -2.44 0.00
C PRO A 59 -3.95 -2.17 1.30
N GLU A 60 -3.51 -3.24 1.98
CA GLU A 60 -2.71 -3.12 3.21
C GLU A 60 -1.21 -2.88 2.94
N ASN A 61 -0.76 -3.08 1.70
CA ASN A 61 0.62 -2.86 1.28
C ASN A 61 0.68 -1.67 0.33
N VAL A 62 1.55 -0.71 0.62
CA VAL A 62 1.68 0.54 -0.15
C VAL A 62 2.16 0.30 -1.59
N TRP A 63 2.85 -0.80 -1.86
CA TRP A 63 3.38 -1.12 -3.18
C TRP A 63 2.37 -1.78 -4.11
N HIS A 64 1.16 -2.10 -3.61
CA HIS A 64 0.08 -2.61 -4.45
C HIS A 64 -0.63 -1.48 -5.17
N ILE A 65 -0.94 -1.69 -6.45
CA ILE A 65 -1.75 -0.77 -7.24
C ILE A 65 -3.22 -1.10 -7.04
N ASP A 66 -4.00 -0.16 -6.51
CA ASP A 66 -5.44 -0.28 -6.40
C ASP A 66 -6.08 -0.05 -7.77
N VAL A 67 -6.56 -1.12 -8.42
CA VAL A 67 -7.13 -1.02 -9.78
C VAL A 67 -8.51 -0.35 -9.82
N SER A 68 -9.10 -0.06 -8.66
CA SER A 68 -10.32 0.75 -8.57
C SER A 68 -10.04 2.26 -8.54
N LYS A 69 -8.78 2.64 -8.33
CA LYS A 69 -8.34 4.04 -8.22
C LYS A 69 -7.25 4.33 -9.25
N GLY A 70 -7.55 5.25 -10.16
CA GLY A 70 -6.51 5.82 -11.01
C GLY A 70 -5.51 6.66 -10.21
N GLY A 71 -4.41 7.06 -10.84
CA GLY A 71 -3.40 7.91 -10.22
C GLY A 71 -1.98 7.49 -10.59
N THR A 72 -1.02 8.12 -9.92
CA THR A 72 0.41 7.83 -10.06
C THR A 72 0.87 6.92 -8.93
N TYR A 73 1.60 5.87 -9.28
CA TYR A 73 2.12 4.86 -8.37
C TYR A 73 3.63 4.69 -8.55
N CYS A 74 4.35 4.81 -7.44
CA CYS A 74 5.76 4.48 -7.34
C CYS A 74 5.92 2.96 -7.29
N VAL A 75 6.81 2.44 -8.13
CA VAL A 75 7.08 1.00 -8.27
C VAL A 75 8.45 0.71 -7.68
N ALA A 76 8.46 -0.07 -6.59
CA ALA A 76 9.70 -0.47 -5.90
C ALA A 76 10.44 -1.63 -6.57
N ASP A 77 9.70 -2.51 -7.25
CA ASP A 77 10.21 -3.63 -8.02
C ASP A 77 9.22 -3.94 -9.16
N PRO A 78 9.55 -3.62 -10.42
CA PRO A 78 8.73 -3.92 -11.59
C PRO A 78 8.41 -5.41 -11.78
N ALA A 79 9.29 -6.31 -11.32
CA ALA A 79 9.12 -7.75 -11.50
C ALA A 79 8.13 -8.37 -10.50
N ALA A 80 7.96 -7.73 -9.34
CA ALA A 80 7.08 -8.18 -8.26
C ALA A 80 5.84 -7.29 -8.08
N LEU A 81 5.53 -6.42 -9.04
CA LEU A 81 4.39 -5.50 -8.94
C LEU A 81 3.07 -6.27 -8.87
N VAL A 82 2.19 -5.84 -7.95
CA VAL A 82 0.90 -6.50 -7.69
C VAL A 82 -0.23 -5.49 -7.85
N LEU A 83 -1.27 -5.95 -8.54
CA LEU A 83 -2.57 -5.31 -8.66
C LEU A 83 -3.50 -5.82 -7.54
N TRP A 84 -4.17 -4.89 -6.87
CA TRP A 84 -5.17 -5.15 -5.84
C TRP A 84 -6.54 -4.67 -6.29
N ARG A 85 -7.59 -5.46 -6.00
CA ARG A 85 -9.00 -5.08 -6.20
C ARG A 85 -9.78 -5.06 -4.87
N PRO A 86 -10.76 -4.16 -4.71
CA PRO A 86 -11.58 -4.08 -3.49
C PRO A 86 -12.56 -5.24 -3.36
N ASP A 87 -13.27 -5.58 -4.45
CA ASP A 87 -14.21 -6.69 -4.45
C ASP A 87 -13.48 -8.02 -4.72
N LYS A 88 -13.53 -8.92 -3.75
CA LYS A 88 -12.99 -10.28 -3.83
C LYS A 88 -14.07 -11.36 -3.69
N THR A 89 -15.35 -11.00 -3.70
CA THR A 89 -16.45 -11.94 -3.45
C THR A 89 -16.57 -12.97 -4.56
N LEU A 90 -16.42 -12.55 -5.80
CA LEU A 90 -16.53 -13.38 -6.99
C LEU A 90 -15.25 -13.37 -7.83
N ASP A 91 -15.16 -14.31 -8.76
CA ASP A 91 -14.19 -14.24 -9.85
C ASP A 91 -14.41 -12.95 -10.65
N GLY A 92 -13.34 -12.39 -11.19
CA GLY A 92 -13.44 -11.19 -12.00
C GLY A 92 -12.23 -11.03 -12.91
N THR A 93 -12.48 -10.51 -14.11
CA THR A 93 -11.45 -10.21 -15.09
C THR A 93 -11.55 -8.74 -15.49
N GLY A 94 -10.43 -8.05 -15.47
CA GLY A 94 -10.25 -6.75 -16.10
C GLY A 94 -9.22 -6.82 -17.21
N THR A 95 -9.08 -5.73 -17.96
CA THR A 95 -8.12 -5.60 -19.05
C THR A 95 -7.19 -4.44 -18.75
N LEU A 96 -5.90 -4.69 -18.89
CA LEU A 96 -4.84 -3.71 -18.73
C LEU A 96 -4.30 -3.34 -20.12
N LEU A 97 -4.43 -2.07 -20.49
CA LEU A 97 -3.97 -1.51 -21.76
C LEU A 97 -2.80 -0.56 -21.52
N SER A 98 -1.67 -0.82 -22.16
CA SER A 98 -0.52 0.08 -22.21
C SER A 98 -0.70 1.18 -23.25
N GLN A 99 0.01 2.29 -23.07
CA GLN A 99 0.05 3.38 -24.04
C GLN A 99 0.60 2.96 -25.41
N ASP A 100 1.43 1.90 -25.47
CA ASP A 100 1.94 1.34 -26.73
C ASP A 100 0.94 0.43 -27.46
N GLY A 101 -0.24 0.21 -26.88
CA GLY A 101 -1.29 -0.65 -27.42
C GLY A 101 -1.22 -2.12 -26.98
N SER A 102 -0.17 -2.53 -26.24
CA SER A 102 -0.14 -3.86 -25.64
C SER A 102 -1.26 -4.02 -24.60
N THR A 103 -1.85 -5.21 -24.56
CA THR A 103 -3.00 -5.51 -23.70
C THR A 103 -2.85 -6.86 -23.02
N ALA A 104 -3.33 -6.98 -21.80
CA ALA A 104 -3.39 -8.22 -21.05
C ALA A 104 -4.64 -8.31 -20.19
N ASP A 105 -5.20 -9.52 -20.11
CA ASP A 105 -6.26 -9.82 -19.16
C ASP A 105 -5.70 -10.06 -17.76
N VAL A 106 -6.37 -9.48 -16.78
CA VAL A 106 -6.04 -9.58 -15.36
C VAL A 106 -7.20 -10.29 -14.67
N SER A 107 -7.04 -11.60 -14.45
CA SER A 107 -8.07 -12.43 -13.81
C SER A 107 -7.73 -12.74 -12.35
N TRP A 108 -8.69 -12.44 -11.48
CA TRP A 108 -8.69 -12.76 -10.06
C TRP A 108 -9.70 -13.85 -9.74
N ARG A 109 -9.35 -14.69 -8.77
CA ARG A 109 -10.26 -15.69 -8.21
C ARG A 109 -11.03 -15.11 -7.02
N ALA A 110 -12.23 -15.64 -6.78
CA ALA A 110 -12.98 -15.40 -5.56
C ALA A 110 -12.09 -15.64 -4.33
N GLY A 111 -12.24 -14.78 -3.33
CA GLY A 111 -11.44 -14.74 -2.11
C GLY A 111 -10.06 -14.10 -2.25
N ASN A 112 -9.51 -13.95 -3.46
CA ASN A 112 -8.18 -13.37 -3.68
C ASN A 112 -8.25 -11.97 -4.32
N PRO A 113 -7.86 -10.90 -3.59
CA PRO A 113 -7.83 -9.55 -4.14
C PRO A 113 -6.53 -9.24 -4.90
N LEU A 114 -5.52 -10.11 -4.86
CA LEU A 114 -4.18 -9.84 -5.39
C LEU A 114 -3.95 -10.56 -6.72
N LYS A 115 -3.30 -9.87 -7.65
CA LYS A 115 -2.81 -10.43 -8.91
C LYS A 115 -1.49 -9.80 -9.29
N VAL A 116 -0.50 -10.62 -9.62
CA VAL A 116 0.79 -10.14 -10.15
C VAL A 116 0.56 -9.44 -11.49
N TRP A 117 1.24 -8.32 -11.70
CA TRP A 117 1.22 -7.57 -12.95
C TRP A 117 1.67 -8.45 -14.13
N PRO A 118 0.97 -8.46 -15.28
CA PRO A 118 1.28 -9.34 -16.41
C PRO A 118 2.46 -8.82 -17.26
N SER A 119 3.64 -8.71 -16.66
CA SER A 119 4.83 -8.05 -17.23
C SER A 119 5.37 -8.66 -18.51
N ALA A 120 5.06 -9.94 -18.76
CA ALA A 120 5.43 -10.64 -20.00
C ALA A 120 4.71 -10.09 -21.25
N THR A 121 3.51 -9.52 -21.08
CA THR A 121 2.69 -9.00 -22.19
C THR A 121 2.56 -7.48 -22.14
N VAL A 122 2.44 -6.94 -20.93
CA VAL A 122 2.37 -5.50 -20.68
C VAL A 122 3.52 -5.16 -19.72
N PRO A 123 4.72 -4.82 -20.22
CA PRO A 123 5.85 -4.47 -19.35
C PRO A 123 5.56 -3.22 -18.51
N VAL A 124 6.13 -3.16 -17.30
CA VAL A 124 6.13 -1.95 -16.47
C VAL A 124 7.25 -1.03 -16.94
N VAL A 125 6.93 0.19 -17.35
CA VAL A 125 7.89 1.17 -17.86
C VAL A 125 7.81 2.45 -17.02
N ASP A 126 8.97 3.04 -16.74
CA ASP A 126 9.03 4.29 -15.98
C ASP A 126 8.31 5.43 -16.70
N GLY A 127 7.46 6.16 -15.97
CA GLY A 127 6.67 7.28 -16.45
C GLY A 127 5.48 6.92 -17.35
N GLN A 128 5.32 5.65 -17.74
CA GLN A 128 4.26 5.23 -18.66
C GLN A 128 2.88 5.22 -18.00
N THR A 129 1.86 5.48 -18.80
CA THR A 129 0.44 5.40 -18.38
C THR A 129 -0.22 4.16 -18.96
N TYR A 130 -1.00 3.49 -18.14
CA TYR A 130 -1.82 2.34 -18.45
C TYR A 130 -3.28 2.68 -18.17
N THR A 131 -4.19 2.05 -18.92
CA THR A 131 -5.62 2.11 -18.64
C THR A 131 -6.06 0.75 -18.16
N PHE A 132 -6.65 0.69 -16.97
CA PHE A 132 -7.32 -0.50 -16.48
C PHE A 132 -8.82 -0.37 -16.65
N SER A 133 -9.44 -1.37 -17.26
CA SER A 133 -10.88 -1.45 -17.48
C SER A 133 -11.41 -2.72 -16.84
N SER A 134 -12.60 -2.64 -16.23
CA SER A 134 -13.29 -3.82 -15.72
C SER A 134 -14.80 -3.71 -15.98
N PRO A 135 -15.55 -4.82 -15.93
CA PRO A 135 -17.02 -4.78 -16.02
C PRO A 135 -17.68 -3.97 -14.89
N VAL A 136 -16.95 -3.74 -13.79
CA VAL A 136 -17.42 -2.99 -12.62
C VAL A 136 -16.70 -1.65 -12.56
N GLY A 137 -17.47 -0.56 -12.66
CA GLY A 137 -16.93 0.80 -12.67
C GLY A 137 -16.45 1.28 -14.04
N GLY A 138 -15.89 2.49 -14.07
CA GLY A 138 -15.32 3.08 -15.29
C GLY A 138 -13.82 2.78 -15.43
N PRO A 139 -13.25 2.91 -16.64
CA PRO A 139 -11.81 2.79 -16.85
C PRO A 139 -11.03 3.80 -16.01
N VAL A 140 -9.90 3.36 -15.43
CA VAL A 140 -9.01 4.21 -14.66
C VAL A 140 -7.63 4.28 -15.30
N LYS A 141 -6.96 5.43 -15.16
CA LYS A 141 -5.59 5.63 -15.64
C LYS A 141 -4.59 5.44 -14.51
N ILE A 142 -3.58 4.61 -14.75
CA ILE A 142 -2.52 4.26 -13.80
C ILE A 142 -1.20 4.71 -14.42
N ARG A 143 -0.49 5.63 -13.78
CA ARG A 143 0.87 6.02 -14.19
C ARG A 143 1.89 5.38 -13.27
N THR A 144 2.89 4.71 -13.81
CA THR A 144 3.96 4.10 -13.01
C THR A 144 5.19 4.99 -12.99
N MET A 145 5.82 5.11 -11.82
CA MET A 145 7.10 5.79 -11.62
C MET A 145 8.05 4.78 -10.98
N VAL A 146 8.99 4.23 -11.74
CA VAL A 146 9.90 3.19 -11.25
C VAL A 146 11.00 3.84 -10.43
N LEU A 147 11.19 3.35 -9.21
CA LEU A 147 12.22 3.86 -8.31
C LEU A 147 13.55 3.16 -8.62
N ALA A 148 14.57 3.96 -8.98
CA ALA A 148 15.92 3.44 -9.22
C ALA A 148 16.56 2.88 -7.93
N THR A 149 16.22 3.47 -6.79
CA THR A 149 16.59 2.99 -5.46
C THR A 149 15.42 3.30 -4.54
N VAL A 150 15.11 2.37 -3.65
CA VAL A 150 14.06 2.56 -2.66
C VAL A 150 14.74 2.65 -1.31
N PRO A 151 14.54 3.77 -0.59
CA PRO A 151 15.07 3.93 0.76
C PRO A 151 14.60 2.82 1.70
N THR A 152 15.36 2.59 2.77
CA THR A 152 14.96 1.66 3.82
C THR A 152 14.23 2.36 4.97
N ASP A 153 14.44 3.66 5.14
CA ASP A 153 13.75 4.49 6.14
C ASP A 153 12.36 4.90 5.62
N GLU A 154 11.35 4.76 6.47
CA GLU A 154 9.95 4.98 6.09
C GLU A 154 9.65 6.44 5.74
N VAL A 155 10.33 7.39 6.39
CA VAL A 155 10.16 8.83 6.12
C VAL A 155 10.81 9.17 4.78
N GLU A 156 11.97 8.60 4.48
CA GLU A 156 12.62 8.75 3.17
C GLU A 156 11.80 8.12 2.04
N ILE A 157 11.16 6.96 2.27
CA ILE A 157 10.21 6.36 1.32
C ILE A 157 9.07 7.33 1.02
N ALA A 158 8.42 7.87 2.07
CA ALA A 158 7.31 8.81 1.89
C ALA A 158 7.76 10.11 1.18
N GLY A 159 8.96 10.62 1.49
CA GLY A 159 9.56 11.77 0.80
C GLY A 159 9.76 11.48 -0.69
N THR A 160 10.33 10.32 -1.03
CA THR A 160 10.53 9.88 -2.41
C THR A 160 9.20 9.76 -3.17
N MET A 161 8.16 9.23 -2.52
CA MET A 161 6.81 9.16 -3.10
C MET A 161 6.23 10.56 -3.37
N ALA A 162 6.43 11.52 -2.46
CA ALA A 162 6.00 12.90 -2.64
C ALA A 162 6.71 13.58 -3.81
N GLU A 163 8.03 13.44 -3.91
CA GLU A 163 8.84 14.00 -5.00
C GLU A 163 8.42 13.44 -6.38
N LYS A 164 8.07 12.16 -6.44
CA LYS A 164 7.62 11.49 -7.66
C LYS A 164 6.12 11.67 -7.93
N GLY A 165 5.38 12.33 -7.04
CA GLY A 165 3.95 12.60 -7.18
C GLY A 165 3.07 11.35 -7.06
N CYS A 166 3.50 10.35 -6.29
CA CYS A 166 2.82 9.08 -6.09
C CYS A 166 1.65 9.20 -5.09
N THR A 167 0.68 10.06 -5.43
CA THR A 167 -0.38 10.52 -4.52
C THR A 167 -1.27 9.40 -3.99
N ALA A 168 -1.60 8.40 -4.82
CA ALA A 168 -2.42 7.27 -4.39
C ALA A 168 -1.80 6.49 -3.21
N GLN A 169 -0.47 6.41 -3.17
CA GLN A 169 0.26 5.74 -2.10
C GLN A 169 0.38 6.62 -0.86
N LEU A 170 0.55 7.94 -1.02
CA LEU A 170 0.56 8.87 0.10
C LEU A 170 -0.81 8.94 0.80
N ASP A 171 -1.89 8.97 0.02
CA ASP A 171 -3.26 8.92 0.54
C ASP A 171 -3.50 7.62 1.31
N LEU A 172 -3.01 6.51 0.78
CA LEU A 172 -3.07 5.22 1.45
C LEU A 172 -2.32 5.23 2.79
N LEU A 173 -1.09 5.75 2.81
CA LEU A 173 -0.30 5.86 4.05
C LEU A 173 -1.01 6.72 5.10
N ALA A 174 -1.61 7.84 4.69
CA ALA A 174 -2.38 8.70 5.59
C ALA A 174 -3.61 7.97 6.17
N ASN A 175 -4.33 7.21 5.34
CA ASN A 175 -5.47 6.41 5.78
C ASN A 175 -5.07 5.30 6.76
N LEU A 176 -3.98 4.58 6.46
CA LEU A 176 -3.47 3.49 7.31
C LEU A 176 -2.95 4.01 8.66
N ALA A 177 -2.26 5.16 8.67
CA ALA A 177 -1.81 5.81 9.90
C ALA A 177 -2.96 6.27 10.80
N SER A 178 -4.05 6.75 10.18
CA SER A 178 -5.28 7.14 10.89
C SER A 178 -6.02 5.95 11.46
N ALA A 179 -6.09 4.84 10.72
CA ALA A 179 -6.72 3.60 11.17
C ALA A 179 -5.99 2.96 12.37
N THR A 180 -4.65 3.04 12.40
CA THR A 180 -3.84 2.60 13.57
C THR A 180 -4.17 3.38 14.84
N GLN A 181 -4.38 4.70 14.74
CA GLN A 181 -4.72 5.54 15.90
C GLN A 181 -6.13 5.27 16.44
N ALA A 182 -7.08 4.89 15.58
CA ALA A 182 -8.44 4.60 15.98
C ALA A 182 -8.62 3.22 16.65
N GLY A 183 -7.63 2.33 16.54
CA GLY A 183 -7.65 0.98 17.12
C GLY A 183 -6.78 0.80 18.37
N GLY A 184 -6.26 1.90 18.94
CA GLY A 184 -5.44 1.91 20.15
C GLY A 184 -6.24 2.06 21.44
#